data_AF-A0A7U9X0X2-F1
#
_entry.id   AF-A0A7U9X0X2-F1
#
_cell.length_a   1.000
_cell.length_b   1.000
_cell.length_c   1.000
_cell.angle_alpha   90.00
_cell.angle_beta   90.00
_cell.angle_gamma   90.00
#
_symmetry.space_group_name_H-M   'P 1'
#
loop_
_entity.id
_entity.type
_entity.pdbx_description
1 polymer ?
#
loop_
_entity_poly.entity_id
_entity_poly.type
_entity_poly.pdbx_seq_one_letter_code
_entity_poly.pdbx_strand_id
1 'polypeptide(L)' 'MSRSYKKTPVLKCCGDKKYGKRQANRKVRRSDKRVLYRGKQYRKLYETWDINDVIVFWTKREAEKDGRLDDWKKWYYRK' A
#
# COMPACT_ATOMS: atom_id res chain seq x y z
N MET A 1 6.04 21.09 -16.65
CA MET A 1 5.53 19.74 -16.28
C MET A 1 5.55 19.58 -14.77
N SER A 2 4.40 19.63 -14.10
CA SER A 2 4.33 19.26 -12.68
C SER A 2 4.50 17.75 -12.58
N ARG A 3 5.58 17.29 -11.95
CA ARG A 3 5.73 15.86 -11.65
C ARG A 3 4.62 15.48 -10.68
N SER A 4 3.76 14.53 -11.02
CA SER A 4 2.78 14.01 -10.06
C SER A 4 3.55 13.39 -8.89
N TYR A 5 3.54 14.05 -7.74
CA TYR A 5 4.18 13.50 -6.55
C TYR A 5 3.50 12.19 -6.21
N LYS A 6 4.31 11.16 -6.00
CA LYS A 6 3.84 9.83 -5.64
C LYS A 6 3.11 9.96 -4.30
N LYS A 7 1.77 9.83 -4.29
CA LYS A 7 0.97 9.78 -3.05
C LYS A 7 1.11 8.45 -2.31
N THR A 8 2.20 7.72 -2.55
CA THR A 8 2.44 6.46 -1.86
C THR A 8 2.98 6.73 -0.48
N PRO A 9 2.53 5.99 0.54
CA PRO A 9 3.12 6.07 1.87
C PRO A 9 4.61 5.72 1.81
N VAL A 10 5.38 6.40 2.65
CA VAL A 10 6.83 6.25 2.79
C VAL A 10 7.16 4.97 3.55
N LEU A 11 6.27 4.59 4.47
CA LEU A 11 6.40 3.37 5.25
C LEU A 11 5.03 2.70 5.39
N LYS A 12 5.01 1.38 5.19
CA LYS A 12 3.91 0.50 5.55
C LYS A 12 4.49 -0.54 6.50
N CYS A 13 4.14 -0.47 7.77
CA CYS A 13 4.59 -1.39 8.81
C CYS A 13 3.55 -2.47 9.05
N CYS A 14 4.06 -3.65 9.40
CA CYS A 14 3.30 -4.85 9.70
C CYS A 14 2.50 -5.40 8.50
N GLY A 15 2.66 -6.71 8.26
CA GLY A 15 2.03 -7.41 7.15
C GLY A 15 3.05 -8.10 6.25
N ASP A 16 2.95 -9.44 6.16
CA ASP A 16 3.67 -10.18 5.13
C ASP A 16 2.93 -10.00 3.79
N LYS A 17 3.39 -9.02 3.00
CA LYS A 17 2.78 -8.68 1.71
C LYS A 17 2.76 -9.87 0.75
N LYS A 18 3.77 -10.74 0.78
CA LYS A 18 3.88 -11.88 -0.14
C LYS A 18 2.92 -12.99 0.28
N TYR A 19 2.89 -13.31 1.57
CA TYR A 19 1.97 -14.30 2.11
C TYR A 19 0.51 -13.83 2.02
N GLY A 20 0.22 -12.60 2.46
CA GLY A 20 -1.10 -11.99 2.39
C GLY A 20 -1.64 -12.01 0.96
N LYS A 21 -0.83 -11.59 -0.02
CA LYS A 21 -1.25 -11.57 -1.43
C LYS A 21 -1.53 -12.98 -1.96
N ARG A 22 -0.76 -14.00 -1.51
CA ARG A 22 -1.05 -15.40 -1.83
C ARG A 22 -2.39 -15.86 -1.24
N GLN A 23 -2.69 -15.52 0.01
CA GLN A 23 -3.97 -15.86 0.64
C GLN A 23 -5.15 -15.17 -0.02
N ALA A 24 -5.04 -13.87 -0.32
CA ALA A 24 -6.06 -13.13 -1.04
C ALA A 24 -6.34 -13.72 -2.43
N ASN A 25 -5.30 -14.08 -3.18
CA ASN A 25 -5.44 -14.80 -4.46
C ASN A 25 -6.16 -16.15 -4.29
N ARG A 26 -5.82 -16.92 -3.25
CA ARG A 26 -6.47 -18.20 -2.96
C ARG A 26 -7.96 -18.01 -2.64
N LYS A 27 -8.31 -16.93 -1.93
CA LYS A 27 -9.70 -16.58 -1.60
C LYS A 27 -10.49 -16.20 -2.85
N VAL A 28 -9.93 -15.37 -3.73
CA VAL A 28 -10.53 -15.02 -5.04
C VAL A 28 -10.86 -16.27 -5.85
N ARG A 29 -9.92 -17.22 -5.96
CA ARG A 29 -10.13 -18.47 -6.72
C ARG A 29 -11.22 -19.37 -6.14
N ARG A 30 -11.50 -19.26 -4.84
CA ARG A 30 -12.53 -20.04 -4.13
C ARG A 30 -13.87 -19.32 -4.01
N SER A 31 -13.94 -18.05 -4.38
CA SER A 31 -15.17 -17.26 -4.30
C SER A 31 -16.10 -17.52 -5.49
N ASP A 32 -17.39 -17.28 -5.29
CA ASP A 32 -18.40 -17.34 -6.36
C ASP A 32 -18.05 -16.33 -7.47
N LYS A 33 -18.18 -16.76 -8.73
CA LYS A 33 -17.98 -15.90 -9.91
C LYS A 33 -18.84 -14.64 -9.84
N ARG A 34 -20.03 -14.70 -9.24
CA ARG A 34 -20.91 -13.53 -9.01
C ARG A 34 -20.23 -12.39 -8.24
N VAL A 35 -19.32 -12.72 -7.32
CA VAL A 35 -18.53 -11.76 -6.53
C VAL A 35 -17.43 -11.11 -7.38
N LEU A 36 -16.88 -11.85 -8.34
CA LEU A 36 -15.83 -11.36 -9.25
C LEU A 36 -16.37 -10.32 -10.23
N TYR A 37 -17.62 -10.47 -10.69
CA TYR A 37 -18.26 -9.53 -11.61
C TYR A 37 -18.69 -8.22 -10.93
N ARG A 38 -18.75 -8.17 -9.59
CA ARG A 38 -19.10 -6.98 -8.83
C ARG A 38 -17.83 -6.30 -8.31
N GLY A 39 -17.34 -5.31 -9.03
CA GLY A 39 -16.04 -4.65 -8.74
C GLY A 39 -15.84 -4.21 -7.27
N LYS A 40 -16.87 -3.67 -6.61
CA LYS A 40 -16.80 -3.29 -5.18
C LYS A 40 -16.60 -4.50 -4.25
N GLN A 41 -17.24 -5.63 -4.56
CA GLN A 41 -17.11 -6.86 -3.75
C GLN A 41 -15.78 -7.57 -4.04
N TYR A 42 -15.36 -7.64 -5.30
CA TYR A 42 -14.03 -8.13 -5.67
C TYR A 42 -12.94 -7.37 -4.92
N ARG A 43 -13.04 -6.04 -4.89
CA ARG A 43 -12.09 -5.17 -4.17
C ARG A 43 -12.00 -5.53 -2.69
N LYS A 44 -13.13 -5.69 -2.00
CA LYS A 44 -13.18 -6.12 -0.59
C LYS A 44 -12.57 -7.50 -0.35
N LEU A 45 -12.67 -8.40 -1.31
CA LEU A 45 -12.13 -9.76 -1.18
C LEU A 45 -10.62 -9.77 -1.44
N TYR A 46 -10.18 -9.13 -2.52
CA TYR A 46 -8.81 -9.12 -2.98
C TYR A 46 -7.92 -8.20 -2.16
N GLU A 47 -8.33 -6.97 -1.83
CA GLU A 47 -7.46 -5.99 -1.16
C GLU A 47 -7.18 -6.30 0.32
N THR A 48 -7.70 -7.41 0.85
CA THR A 48 -7.43 -7.88 2.22
C THR A 48 -5.95 -8.09 2.54
N TRP A 49 -5.10 -8.26 1.52
CA TRP A 49 -3.66 -8.40 1.71
C TRP A 49 -2.92 -7.09 1.96
N ASP A 50 -3.50 -5.93 1.63
CA ASP A 50 -2.87 -4.61 1.78
C ASP A 50 -3.41 -3.84 3.00
N ILE A 51 -3.78 -4.57 4.05
CA ILE A 51 -4.10 -4.02 5.36
C ILE A 51 -2.79 -3.95 6.15
N ASN A 52 -2.46 -2.78 6.69
CA ASN A 52 -1.23 -2.53 7.44
C ASN A 52 -1.60 -1.81 8.75
N ASP A 53 -0.92 -2.14 9.84
CA ASP A 53 -1.23 -1.53 11.16
C ASP A 53 -0.83 -0.06 11.21
N VAL A 54 0.30 0.28 10.60
CA VAL A 54 0.80 1.65 10.54
C VAL A 54 1.20 2.00 9.11
N ILE A 55 0.62 3.08 8.61
CA ILE A 55 0.92 3.65 7.30
C ILE A 55 1.40 5.08 7.52
N VAL A 56 2.65 5.36 7.17
CA VAL A 56 3.24 6.70 7.31
C VAL A 56 3.24 7.39 5.97
N PHE A 57 2.50 8.50 5.90
CA PHE A 57 2.60 9.48 4.84
C PHE A 57 3.49 10.60 5.33
N TRP A 58 4.66 10.74 4.73
CA TRP A 58 5.58 11.82 5.04
C TRP A 58 5.96 12.51 3.73
N THR A 59 5.73 13.80 3.64
CA THR A 59 6.04 14.56 2.43
C THR A 59 7.44 15.14 2.48
N LYS A 60 8.03 15.43 1.32
CA LYS A 60 9.35 16.06 1.23
C LYS A 60 9.40 17.39 2.00
N ARG A 61 8.34 18.20 1.91
CA ARG A 61 8.25 19.51 2.57
C ARG A 61 8.24 19.38 4.09
N GLU A 62 7.52 18.40 4.63
CA GLU A 62 7.52 18.12 6.07
C GLU A 62 8.91 17.67 6.52
N ALA A 63 9.55 16.76 5.78
CA ALA A 63 10.90 16.33 6.09
C ALA A 63 11.95 17.44 6.00
N GLU A 64 11.81 18.39 5.06
CA GLU A 64 12.65 19.59 4.98
C GLU A 64 12.46 20.49 6.20
N LYS A 65 11.21 20.71 6.62
CA LYS A 65 10.88 21.52 7.81
C LYS A 65 11.39 20.88 9.10
N ASP A 66 11.32 19.56 9.21
CA ASP A 66 11.77 18.79 10.37
C ASP A 66 13.29 18.58 10.40
N GLY A 67 14.01 19.00 9.35
CA GLY A 67 15.46 18.78 9.21
C GLY A 67 15.86 17.31 8.97
N ARG A 68 14.91 16.44 8.63
CA ARG A 68 15.12 14.98 8.44
C ARG A 68 14.99 14.54 6.98
N LEU A 69 15.41 15.42 6.06
CA LEU A 69 15.29 15.18 4.62
C LEU A 69 16.00 13.90 4.17
N ASP A 70 17.13 13.56 4.76
CA ASP A 70 17.91 12.39 4.35
C ASP A 70 17.26 11.07 4.79
N ASP A 71 16.63 11.03 5.98
CA ASP A 71 15.79 9.90 6.38
C ASP A 71 14.62 9.73 5.42
N TRP A 72 13.94 10.83 5.09
CA TRP A 72 12.84 10.79 4.14
C TRP A 72 13.27 10.24 2.78
N LYS A 73 14.41 10.69 2.24
CA LYS A 73 14.97 10.15 0.99
C LYS A 73 15.24 8.65 1.11
N LYS A 74 15.90 8.22 2.21
CA LYS A 74 16.22 6.81 2.47
C LYS A 74 14.97 5.94 2.42
N TRP A 75 13.90 6.36 3.07
CA TRP A 75 12.64 5.60 3.08
C TRP A 75 11.86 5.70 1.77
N TYR A 76 11.81 6.88 1.14
CA TYR A 76 11.06 7.10 -0.09
C TYR A 76 11.65 6.36 -1.31
N TYR A 77 12.98 6.25 -1.38
CA TYR A 77 13.70 5.56 -2.47
C TYR A 77 13.99 4.09 -2.19
N ARG A 78 13.65 3.57 -1.01
CA ARG A 78 13.82 2.16 -0.64
C ARG A 78 12.95 1.29 -1.57
N LYS A 79 13.58 0.66 -2.57
CA LYS A 79 12.96 -0.34 -3.46
C LYS A 79 13.08 -1.73 -2.85
#